data_AF-A0A7C2VUQ5-F1
#
_entry.id   AF-A0A7C2VUQ5-F1
#
_cell.length_a   1.000
_cell.length_b   1.000
_cell.length_c   1.000
_cell.angle_alpha   90.00
_cell.angle_beta   90.00
_cell.angle_gamma   90.00
#
_symmetry.space_group_name_H-M   'P 1'
#
loop_
_entity.id
_entity.type
_entity.pdbx_description
1 polymer ?
#
loop_
_entity_poly.entity_id
_entity_poly.type
_entity_poly.pdbx_seq_one_letter_code
_entity_poly.pdbx_strand_id
1 'polypeptide(L)'
;MKVTDVKETWIHTHYILDSFELTQEERNRIKLRIEPELKRMGIQYGIHFERKPHEDNMKVVLECIPFDHIKDRVREILNETIEDFPTRTRDERRDTVTGITVKEE
;
A
#
# COMPACT_ATOMS: atom_id res chain seq x y z
N MET A 1 6.00 -2.57 -8.46
CA MET A 1 6.12 -1.57 -7.38
C MET A 1 7.09 -2.10 -6.31
N LYS A 2 7.59 -1.27 -5.37
CA LYS A 2 8.41 -1.72 -4.22
C LYS A 2 8.27 -0.87 -2.96
N VAL A 3 8.67 -1.43 -1.82
CA VAL A 3 8.83 -0.70 -0.55
C VAL A 3 10.19 0.02 -0.55
N THR A 4 10.16 1.34 -0.57
CA THR A 4 11.36 2.19 -0.60
C THR A 4 11.97 2.39 0.77
N ASP A 5 11.13 2.46 1.81
CA ASP A 5 11.56 2.78 3.16
C ASP A 5 10.56 2.25 4.20
N VAL A 6 11.01 2.08 5.44
CA VAL A 6 10.19 1.65 6.57
C VAL A 6 10.44 2.62 7.73
N LYS A 7 9.38 3.30 8.18
CA LYS A 7 9.47 4.28 9.27
C LYS A 7 8.58 3.89 10.43
N GLU A 8 9.11 4.07 11.62
CA GLU A 8 8.34 3.91 12.85
C GLU A 8 7.85 5.27 13.34
N THR A 9 6.67 5.26 13.92
CA THR A 9 6.11 6.38 14.68
C THR A 9 5.94 5.96 16.14
N TRP A 10 5.16 6.70 16.93
CA TRP A 10 4.92 6.30 18.32
C TRP A 10 4.20 4.94 18.42
N ILE A 11 3.22 4.69 17.56
CA ILE A 11 2.35 3.51 17.65
C ILE A 11 2.23 2.69 16.35
N HIS A 12 2.77 3.19 15.24
CA HIS A 12 2.60 2.57 13.92
C HIS A 12 3.93 2.32 13.20
N THR A 13 3.93 1.30 12.35
CA THR A 13 4.98 1.03 11.36
C THR A 13 4.47 1.39 9.97
N HIS A 14 5.20 2.23 9.25
CA HIS A 14 4.84 2.74 7.94
C HIS A 14 5.77 2.15 6.89
N TYR A 15 5.21 1.39 5.95
CA TYR A 15 5.93 0.91 4.77
C TYR A 15 5.65 1.87 3.61
N ILE A 16 6.69 2.57 3.15
CA ILE A 16 6.60 3.61 2.11
C ILE A 16 6.78 2.94 0.75
N LEU A 17 5.81 3.13 -0.15
CA LEU A 17 5.85 2.56 -1.50
C LEU A 17 6.40 3.58 -2.49
N ASP A 18 7.01 3.12 -3.60
CA ASP A 18 7.44 3.98 -4.71
C ASP A 18 6.29 4.44 -5.64
N SER A 19 5.04 4.28 -5.21
CA SER A 19 3.85 4.62 -5.98
C SER A 19 3.02 5.69 -5.28
N PHE A 20 2.41 6.56 -6.08
CA PHE A 20 1.53 7.63 -5.64
C PHE A 20 0.18 7.13 -5.14
N GLU A 21 -0.32 6.01 -5.69
CA GLU A 21 -1.59 5.46 -5.27
C GLU A 21 -1.71 3.95 -5.40
N LEU A 22 -2.70 3.42 -4.69
CA LEU A 22 -3.16 2.04 -4.74
C LEU A 22 -4.67 2.03 -4.98
N THR A 23 -5.11 1.20 -5.93
CA THR A 23 -6.53 0.92 -6.17
C THR A 23 -7.13 0.12 -5.01
N GLN A 24 -8.46 0.03 -4.93
CA GLN A 24 -9.10 -0.77 -3.88
C GLN A 24 -8.78 -2.26 -4.02
N GLU A 25 -8.63 -2.77 -5.25
CA GLU A 25 -8.26 -4.16 -5.51
C GLU A 25 -6.85 -4.47 -4.99
N GLU A 26 -5.88 -3.60 -5.30
CA GLU A 26 -4.49 -3.73 -4.81
C GLU A 26 -4.42 -3.69 -3.28
N ARG A 27 -5.17 -2.79 -2.65
CA ARG A 27 -5.30 -2.73 -1.19
C ARG A 27 -5.86 -4.01 -0.59
N ASN A 28 -6.88 -4.60 -1.22
CA ASN A 28 -7.47 -5.86 -0.78
C ASN A 28 -6.47 -7.02 -0.93
N ARG A 29 -5.72 -7.08 -2.04
CA ARG A 29 -4.68 -8.09 -2.26
C ARG A 29 -3.59 -8.00 -1.19
N ILE A 30 -3.13 -6.80 -0.86
CA ILE A 30 -2.16 -6.57 0.22
C ILE A 30 -2.70 -7.10 1.55
N LYS A 31 -3.93 -6.73 1.93
CA LYS A 31 -4.57 -7.20 3.17
C LYS A 31 -4.68 -8.72 3.21
N LEU A 32 -5.20 -9.35 2.14
CA LEU A 32 -5.35 -10.80 2.04
C LEU A 32 -4.04 -11.56 2.23
N ARG A 33 -2.91 -10.98 1.84
CA ARG A 33 -1.61 -11.63 2.00
C ARG A 33 -0.99 -11.43 3.39
N ILE A 34 -1.10 -10.23 3.94
CA ILE A 34 -0.40 -9.86 5.19
C ILE A 34 -1.19 -10.27 6.43
N GLU A 35 -2.51 -10.07 6.42
CA GLU A 35 -3.36 -10.31 7.59
C GLU A 35 -3.24 -11.73 8.17
N PRO A 36 -3.23 -12.81 7.35
CA PRO A 36 -3.05 -14.17 7.89
C PRO A 36 -1.70 -14.36 8.57
N GLU A 37 -0.64 -13.76 8.03
CA GLU A 37 0.72 -13.90 8.58
C GLU A 37 0.84 -13.15 9.91
N LEU A 38 0.29 -11.94 10.02
CA LEU A 38 0.24 -11.20 11.27
C LEU A 38 -0.57 -11.95 12.34
N LYS A 39 -1.72 -12.54 11.98
CA LYS A 39 -2.52 -13.39 12.88
C LYS A 39 -1.74 -14.60 13.37
N ARG A 40 -1.02 -15.29 12.48
CA ARG A 40 -0.18 -16.46 12.83
C ARG A 40 0.94 -16.10 13.80
N MET A 41 1.45 -14.87 13.74
CA MET A 41 2.46 -14.34 14.65
C MET A 41 1.88 -13.83 15.98
N GLY A 42 0.55 -13.89 16.17
CA GLY A 42 -0.12 -13.44 17.39
C GLY A 42 -0.17 -11.91 17.54
N ILE A 43 -0.03 -11.17 16.45
CA ILE A 43 -0.01 -9.70 16.48
C ILE A 43 -1.44 -9.19 16.41
N GLN A 44 -1.82 -8.30 17.33
CA GLN A 44 -3.01 -7.49 17.19
C GLN A 44 -2.68 -6.28 16.30
N TYR A 45 -3.47 -6.05 15.24
CA TYR A 45 -3.15 -5.06 14.23
C TYR A 45 -4.39 -4.36 13.65
N GLY A 46 -4.17 -3.16 13.11
CA GLY A 46 -4.97 -2.54 12.07
C GLY A 46 -4.10 -2.28 10.84
N ILE A 47 -4.70 -2.33 9.63
CA ILE A 47 -4.00 -2.00 8.38
C ILE A 47 -4.78 -0.93 7.63
N HIS A 48 -4.12 0.20 7.40
CA HIS A 48 -4.66 1.33 6.65
C HIS A 48 -3.72 1.74 5.52
N PHE A 49 -4.26 2.48 4.57
CA PHE A 49 -3.52 3.00 3.43
C PHE A 49 -3.66 4.52 3.43
N GLU A 50 -2.54 5.22 3.53
CA GLU A 50 -2.55 6.67 3.61
C GLU A 50 -1.55 7.30 2.64
N ARG A 51 -1.87 8.51 2.20
CA ARG A 51 -0.94 9.44 1.58
C ARG A 51 -1.31 10.84 2.05
N LYS A 52 -0.37 11.58 2.64
CA LYS A 52 -0.64 12.96 3.03
C LYS A 52 -0.72 13.86 1.78
N PRO A 53 -1.47 14.99 1.80
CA PRO A 53 -1.63 15.84 0.63
C PRO A 53 -0.34 16.29 -0.05
N HIS A 54 0.74 16.47 0.73
CA HIS A 54 2.05 16.94 0.26
C HIS A 54 3.07 15.82 -0.03
N GLU A 55 2.68 14.55 0.13
CA GLU A 55 3.56 13.41 -0.11
C GLU A 55 3.26 12.76 -1.46
N ASP A 56 4.31 12.37 -2.17
CA ASP A 56 4.19 11.69 -3.45
C ASP A 56 4.12 10.16 -3.32
N ASN A 57 4.31 9.62 -2.11
CA ASN A 57 4.37 8.18 -1.85
C ASN A 57 3.19 7.71 -1.01
N MET A 58 2.53 6.65 -1.47
CA MET A 58 1.53 5.88 -0.71
C MET A 58 2.22 5.10 0.41
N LYS A 59 1.53 4.94 1.53
CA LYS A 59 2.00 4.18 2.69
C LYS A 59 1.02 3.07 3.02
N VAL A 60 1.59 1.90 3.36
CA VAL A 60 0.88 0.87 4.12
C VAL A 60 1.19 1.09 5.58
N VAL A 61 0.17 1.41 6.37
CA VAL A 61 0.29 1.68 7.80
C VAL A 61 -0.17 0.47 8.56
N LEU A 62 0.73 -0.09 9.35
CA LEU A 62 0.44 -1.12 10.32
C LEU A 62 0.28 -0.46 11.69
N GLU A 63 -0.89 -0.60 12.30
CA GLU A 63 -1.19 -0.04 13.64
C GLU A 63 -0.57 -0.88 14.77
N CYS A 64 0.71 -1.17 14.65
CA CYS A 64 1.55 -1.69 15.71
C CYS A 64 3.03 -1.44 15.36
N ILE A 65 3.91 -1.63 16.35
CA ILE A 65 5.36 -1.65 16.17
C ILE A 65 5.84 -3.05 16.53
N PRO A 66 5.94 -3.97 15.55
CA PRO A 66 6.37 -5.31 15.83
C PRO A 66 7.90 -5.38 15.93
N PHE A 67 8.43 -6.49 16.44
CA PHE A 67 9.87 -6.73 16.49
C PHE A 67 10.52 -6.66 15.11
N ASP A 68 11.82 -6.35 15.05
CA ASP A 68 12.57 -6.16 13.80
C ASP A 68 12.39 -7.31 12.80
N HIS A 69 12.56 -8.55 13.24
CA HIS A 69 12.39 -9.72 12.39
C HIS A 69 10.98 -9.85 11.78
N ILE A 70 9.96 -9.33 12.46
CA ILE A 70 8.58 -9.30 11.96
C ILE A 70 8.43 -8.17 10.94
N LYS A 71 9.01 -6.99 11.19
CA LYS A 71 9.02 -5.89 10.21
C LYS A 71 9.66 -6.33 8.91
N ASP A 72 10.80 -7.01 9.00
CA ASP A 72 11.50 -7.56 7.83
C ASP A 72 10.62 -8.57 7.10
N ARG A 73 9.98 -9.47 7.83
CA ARG A 73 9.07 -10.46 7.23
C ARG A 73 7.86 -9.82 6.54
N VAL A 74 7.25 -8.81 7.15
CA VAL A 74 6.14 -8.05 6.55
C VAL A 74 6.63 -7.29 5.31
N ARG A 75 7.83 -6.71 5.35
CA ARG A 75 8.45 -6.05 4.19
C ARG A 75 8.68 -7.02 3.03
N GLU A 76 9.16 -8.23 3.30
CA GLU A 76 9.30 -9.27 2.28
C GLU A 76 7.96 -9.60 1.62
N ILE A 77 6.95 -9.94 2.43
CA ILE A 77 5.61 -10.29 1.94
C ILE A 77 5.00 -9.13 1.14
N LEU A 78 5.18 -7.89 1.61
CA LEU A 78 4.74 -6.70 0.90
C LEU A 78 5.40 -6.61 -0.48
N ASN A 79 6.73 -6.70 -0.55
CA ASN A 79 7.45 -6.63 -1.83
C ASN A 79 7.03 -7.76 -2.79
N GLU A 80 6.89 -8.99 -2.32
CA GLU A 80 6.36 -10.12 -3.11
C GLU A 80 4.93 -9.82 -3.62
N THR A 81 4.10 -9.18 -2.80
CA THR A 81 2.70 -8.91 -3.18
C THR A 81 2.57 -7.82 -4.23
N ILE A 82 3.43 -6.80 -4.16
CA ILE A 82 3.34 -5.58 -4.97
C ILE A 82 4.31 -5.55 -6.15
N GLU A 83 5.16 -6.57 -6.32
CA GLU A 83 6.18 -6.59 -7.38
C GLU A 83 5.57 -6.32 -8.76
N ASP A 84 4.45 -6.98 -9.06
CA ASP A 84 3.70 -6.88 -10.32
C ASP A 84 2.76 -5.66 -10.39
N PHE A 85 2.61 -4.89 -9.30
CA PHE A 85 1.70 -3.75 -9.31
C PHE A 85 2.33 -2.61 -10.12
N PRO A 86 1.53 -1.89 -10.93
CA PRO A 86 2.02 -0.73 -11.66
C PRO A 86 2.41 0.37 -10.67
N THR A 87 3.56 1.00 -10.92
CA THR A 87 3.98 2.19 -10.19
C THR A 87 3.30 3.40 -10.84
N ARG A 88 2.50 4.13 -10.05
CA ARG A 88 1.76 5.31 -10.53
C ARG A 88 2.44 6.58 -10.03
N THR A 89 2.56 7.56 -10.90
CA THR A 89 3.07 8.90 -10.59
C THR A 89 1.93 9.89 -10.39
N ARG A 90 2.24 11.04 -9.78
CA ARG A 90 1.26 12.10 -9.52
C ARG A 90 0.62 12.65 -10.80
N ASP A 91 1.37 12.70 -11.89
CA ASP A 91 0.96 13.33 -13.15
C ASP A 91 0.05 12.44 -14.03
N GLU A 92 0.06 11.12 -13.82
CA GLU A 92 -0.80 10.17 -14.55
C GLU A 92 -2.29 10.27 -14.18
N ARG A 93 -2.65 11.15 -13.23
CA ARG A 93 -4.05 11.45 -12.87
C ARG A 93 -4.79 12.35 -13.88
N ARG A 94 -4.18 12.72 -15.00
CA ARG A 94 -4.84 13.52 -16.04
C ARG A 94 -5.61 12.62 -17.01
N ASP A 95 -6.93 12.60 -16.81
CA ASP A 95 -7.98 12.44 -17.82
C ASP A 95 -7.98 11.18 -18.69
N THR A 96 -8.71 10.14 -18.22
CA THR A 96 -9.29 9.16 -19.15
C THR A 96 -10.75 8.88 -18.77
N VAL A 97 -11.64 9.82 -19.12
CA VAL A 97 -13.04 9.48 -19.42
C VAL A 97 -13.09 9.12 -20.90
N THR A 98 -12.62 7.94 -21.28
CA THR A 98 -12.88 7.39 -22.62
C THR A 98 -14.17 6.58 -22.54
N GLY A 99 -15.30 7.17 -22.92
CA GLY A 99 -16.51 6.37 -23.06
C GLY A 99 -17.87 7.05 -23.11
N ILE A 100 -17.99 8.34 -23.45
CA ILE A 100 -19.31 8.90 -23.77
C ILE A 100 -19.33 9.28 -25.25
N THR A 101 -19.73 8.33 -26.09
CA THR A 101 -20.20 8.64 -27.44
C THR A 101 -21.68 9.01 -27.32
N VAL A 102 -22.00 10.30 -27.30
CA VAL A 102 -23.38 10.75 -27.51
C VAL A 102 -23.67 10.57 -29.00
N LYS A 103 -24.52 9.62 -29.35
CA LYS A 103 -25.16 9.59 -30.67
C LYS A 103 -26.29 10.62 -30.65
N GLU A 104 -26.16 11.68 -31.43
CA GLU A 104 -27.29 12.50 -31.85
C GLU A 104 -27.89 11.88 -33.11
N GLU A 105 -29.07 11.27 -33.00
CA GLU A 105 -30.10 11.21 -34.06
C GLU A 105 -31.49 11.21 -33.41
#